data_AF-A0A355F956-F1
#
_entry.id   AF-A0A355F956-F1
#
_cell.length_a   1.000
_cell.length_b   1.000
_cell.length_c   1.000
_cell.angle_alpha   90.00
_cell.angle_beta   90.00
_cell.angle_gamma   90.00
#
_symmetry.space_group_name_H-M   'P 1'
#
loop_
_entity.id
_entity.type
_entity.pdbx_description
1 polymer ?
#
loop_
_entity_poly.entity_id
_entity_poly.type
_entity_poly.pdbx_seq_one_letter_code
_entity_poly.pdbx_strand_id
1 'polypeptide(L)'
;QVLALRQEIGLPEGIAWAHSDTAFWLAEAGHGAEAREEARRAVALAQKQGEISLEAFARTGLASAHLGLGDLAAADRESARALALLAPPRLPIASFPVWRVRARVLLARGKLDAAEALIEEGLRLARAGGFVA
;
A
#
# COMPACT_ATOMS: atom_id res chain seq x y z
N GLN A 1 -20.66 -4.18 7.98
CA GLN A 1 -21.04 -5.60 8.16
C GLN A 1 -19.84 -6.56 8.11
N VAL A 2 -18.87 -6.42 7.18
CA VAL A 2 -17.68 -7.31 7.11
C VAL A 2 -16.79 -7.27 8.37
N LEU A 3 -16.52 -6.10 8.94
CA LEU A 3 -15.70 -5.96 10.17
C LEU A 3 -16.34 -6.64 11.39
N ALA A 4 -17.64 -6.46 11.59
CA ALA A 4 -18.38 -7.07 12.71
C ALA A 4 -18.38 -8.60 12.63
N LEU A 5 -18.60 -9.16 11.43
CA LEU A 5 -18.58 -10.60 11.22
C LEU A 5 -17.19 -11.20 11.47
N ARG A 6 -16.11 -10.50 11.05
CA ARG A 6 -14.72 -10.96 11.25
C ARG A 6 -14.25 -10.83 12.71
N GLN A 7 -14.79 -9.87 13.46
CA GLN A 7 -14.58 -9.76 14.92
C GLN A 7 -15.24 -10.92 15.68
N GLU A 8 -16.45 -11.32 15.29
CA GLU A 8 -17.17 -12.44 15.89
C GLU A 8 -16.51 -13.80 15.64
N ILE A 9 -15.90 -13.98 14.46
CA ILE A 9 -15.30 -15.26 14.04
C ILE A 9 -13.83 -15.40 14.49
N GLY A 10 -13.23 -14.37 15.10
CA GLY A 10 -11.91 -14.46 15.71
C GLY A 10 -10.78 -14.76 14.71
N LEU A 11 -10.87 -14.26 13.48
CA LEU A 11 -9.84 -14.39 12.44
C LEU A 11 -9.01 -13.10 12.36
N PRO A 12 -7.85 -13.00 13.04
CA PRO A 12 -7.08 -11.76 13.16
C PRO A 12 -6.58 -11.24 11.80
N GLU A 13 -6.28 -12.15 10.88
CA GLU A 13 -5.89 -11.87 9.49
C GLU A 13 -7.03 -11.17 8.74
N GLY A 14 -8.26 -11.65 8.89
CA GLY A 14 -9.43 -11.05 8.28
C GLY A 14 -9.68 -9.62 8.78
N ILE A 15 -9.44 -9.36 10.06
CA ILE A 15 -9.62 -8.01 10.63
C ILE A 15 -8.62 -7.03 10.03
N ALA A 16 -7.36 -7.44 9.89
CA ALA A 16 -6.31 -6.58 9.36
C ALA A 16 -6.49 -6.27 7.86
N TRP A 17 -6.90 -7.27 7.06
CA TRP A 17 -7.31 -7.03 5.67
C TRP A 17 -8.51 -6.08 5.56
N ALA A 18 -9.51 -6.22 6.44
CA ALA A 18 -10.69 -5.34 6.41
C ALA A 18 -10.33 -3.87 6.72
N HIS A 19 -9.42 -3.65 7.68
CA HIS A 19 -8.87 -2.31 7.94
C HIS A 19 -8.10 -1.77 6.73
N SER A 20 -7.28 -2.60 6.07
CA SER A 20 -6.53 -2.20 4.86
C SER A 20 -7.46 -1.80 3.70
N ASP A 21 -8.49 -2.61 3.43
CA ASP A 21 -9.46 -2.34 2.37
C ASP A 21 -10.26 -1.05 2.67
N THR A 22 -10.69 -0.88 3.92
CA THR A 22 -11.42 0.32 4.36
C THR A 22 -10.56 1.57 4.19
N ALA A 23 -9.28 1.50 4.58
CA ALA A 23 -8.34 2.60 4.40
C ALA A 23 -8.16 2.98 2.93
N PHE A 24 -8.06 1.99 2.04
CA PHE A 24 -7.94 2.24 0.60
C PHE A 24 -9.17 2.98 0.06
N TRP A 25 -10.38 2.50 0.38
CA TRP A 25 -11.62 3.15 -0.06
C TRP A 25 -11.78 4.57 0.48
N LEU A 26 -11.48 4.79 1.77
CA LEU A 26 -11.52 6.11 2.38
C LEU A 26 -10.51 7.08 1.72
N ALA A 27 -9.31 6.61 1.40
CA ALA A 27 -8.29 7.44 0.75
C ALA A 27 -8.75 7.87 -0.65
N GLU A 28 -9.30 6.96 -1.44
CA GLU A 28 -9.82 7.27 -2.78
C GLU A 28 -11.09 8.15 -2.72
N ALA A 29 -11.88 8.06 -1.66
CA ALA A 29 -13.02 8.94 -1.40
C ALA A 29 -12.63 10.33 -0.86
N GLY A 30 -11.34 10.61 -0.63
CA GLY A 30 -10.85 11.89 -0.09
C GLY A 30 -10.91 12.01 1.43
N HIS A 31 -11.31 10.95 2.14
CA HIS A 31 -11.39 10.90 3.60
C HIS A 31 -10.01 10.54 4.21
N GLY A 32 -8.99 11.36 3.90
CA GLY A 32 -7.59 11.03 4.20
C GLY A 32 -7.29 10.81 5.69
N ALA A 33 -7.97 11.52 6.59
CA ALA A 33 -7.76 11.35 8.04
C ALA A 33 -8.27 9.99 8.55
N GLU A 34 -9.48 9.59 8.15
CA GLU A 34 -10.06 8.30 8.51
C GLU A 34 -9.26 7.16 7.86
N ALA A 35 -8.88 7.31 6.59
CA ALA A 35 -8.03 6.37 5.87
C ALA A 35 -6.71 6.11 6.60
N ARG A 36 -6.09 7.16 7.15
CA ARG A 36 -4.84 7.06 7.89
C ARG A 36 -5.00 6.22 9.17
N GLU A 37 -6.08 6.41 9.91
CA GLU A 37 -6.29 5.66 11.16
C GLU A 37 -6.56 4.16 10.89
N GLU A 38 -7.37 3.86 9.88
CA GLU A 38 -7.64 2.49 9.46
C GLU A 38 -6.37 1.80 8.92
N ALA A 39 -5.57 2.50 8.10
CA ALA A 39 -4.30 1.96 7.61
C ALA A 39 -3.29 1.70 8.74
N ARG A 40 -3.21 2.58 9.75
CA ARG A 40 -2.34 2.37 10.92
C ARG A 40 -2.71 1.11 11.70
N ARG A 41 -4.01 0.86 11.90
CA ARG A 41 -4.51 -0.36 12.54
C ARG A 41 -4.12 -1.59 11.73
N ALA A 42 -4.31 -1.55 10.41
CA ALA A 42 -3.91 -2.63 9.52
C ALA A 42 -2.40 -2.91 9.58
N VAL A 43 -1.54 -1.88 9.53
CA VAL A 43 -0.08 -2.04 9.64
C VAL A 43 0.31 -2.69 10.97
N ALA A 44 -0.22 -2.20 12.09
CA ALA A 44 0.11 -2.74 13.41
C ALA A 44 -0.31 -4.21 13.57
N LEU A 45 -1.48 -4.58 13.04
CA LEU A 45 -1.95 -5.96 13.05
C LEU A 45 -1.13 -6.86 12.12
N ALA A 46 -0.80 -6.39 10.92
CA ALA A 46 0.03 -7.13 9.95
C ALA A 46 1.42 -7.44 10.53
N GLN A 47 2.05 -6.44 11.16
CA GLN A 47 3.33 -6.59 11.84
C GLN A 47 3.27 -7.61 12.98
N LYS A 48 2.20 -7.56 13.79
CA LYS A 48 1.99 -8.53 14.89
C LYS A 48 1.82 -9.95 14.37
N GLN A 49 1.22 -10.12 13.18
CA GLN A 49 0.96 -11.42 12.56
C GLN A 49 2.13 -11.92 11.70
N GLY A 50 3.09 -11.06 11.36
CA GLY A 50 4.19 -11.40 10.43
C GLY A 50 3.76 -11.47 8.96
N GLU A 51 2.59 -10.91 8.62
CA GLU A 51 2.00 -10.97 7.28
C GLU A 51 2.57 -9.88 6.37
N ILE A 52 3.68 -10.19 5.69
CA ILE A 52 4.45 -9.25 4.86
C ILE A 52 3.60 -8.62 3.75
N SER A 53 2.79 -9.42 3.07
CA SER A 53 1.94 -8.94 1.96
C SER A 53 0.93 -7.92 2.46
N LEU A 54 0.25 -8.24 3.56
CA LEU A 54 -0.71 -7.34 4.18
C LEU A 54 -0.04 -6.07 4.72
N GLU A 55 1.16 -6.17 5.31
CA GLU A 55 1.89 -4.99 5.77
C GLU A 55 2.21 -4.05 4.59
N ALA A 56 2.64 -4.59 3.45
CA ALA A 56 2.90 -3.79 2.26
C ALA A 56 1.64 -3.11 1.70
N PHE A 57 0.50 -3.83 1.69
CA PHE A 57 -0.79 -3.27 1.29
C PHE A 57 -1.29 -2.19 2.26
N ALA A 58 -1.21 -2.43 3.57
CA ALA A 58 -1.62 -1.47 4.59
C ALA A 58 -0.76 -0.19 4.55
N ARG A 59 0.56 -0.33 4.35
CA ARG A 59 1.46 0.81 4.15
C ARG A 59 1.19 1.57 2.86
N THR A 60 0.74 0.87 1.81
CA THR A 60 0.27 1.50 0.57
C THR A 60 -0.96 2.38 0.83
N GLY A 61 -1.93 1.89 1.59
CA GLY A 61 -3.08 2.69 2.04
C GLY A 61 -2.66 3.91 2.87
N LEU A 62 -1.70 3.73 3.78
CA LEU A 62 -1.16 4.83 4.60
C LEU A 62 -0.46 5.90 3.74
N ALA A 63 0.32 5.48 2.74
CA ALA A 63 0.96 6.38 1.79
C ALA A 63 -0.06 7.17 0.97
N SER A 64 -1.12 6.52 0.47
CA SER A 64 -2.22 7.20 -0.25
C SER A 64 -2.95 8.21 0.64
N ALA A 65 -3.23 7.85 1.89
CA ALA A 65 -3.86 8.75 2.86
C ALA A 65 -2.99 10.00 3.12
N HIS A 66 -1.69 9.81 3.35
CA HIS A 66 -0.76 10.93 3.52
C HIS A 66 -0.63 11.80 2.27
N LEU A 67 -0.65 11.19 1.08
CA LEU A 67 -0.63 11.91 -0.18
C LEU A 67 -1.88 12.78 -0.34
N GLY A 68 -3.08 12.25 -0.04
CA GLY A 68 -4.33 13.00 -0.08
C GLY A 68 -4.39 14.14 0.94
N LEU A 69 -3.71 13.99 2.08
CA LEU A 69 -3.55 15.04 3.11
C LEU A 69 -2.43 16.05 2.81
N GLY A 70 -1.66 15.87 1.73
CA GLY A 70 -0.52 16.73 1.39
C GLY A 70 0.74 16.49 2.21
N ASP A 71 0.79 15.47 3.08
CA ASP A 71 1.99 15.09 3.83
C ASP A 71 2.91 14.23 2.96
N LEU A 72 3.59 14.90 2.02
CA LEU A 72 4.48 14.24 1.06
C LEU A 72 5.67 13.55 1.73
N ALA A 73 6.06 13.96 2.93
CA ALA A 73 7.17 13.33 3.68
C ALA A 73 6.74 11.98 4.25
N ALA A 74 5.57 11.91 4.88
CA ALA A 74 5.04 10.65 5.36
C ALA A 74 4.66 9.70 4.21
N ALA A 75 4.06 10.24 3.13
CA ALA A 75 3.74 9.44 1.95
C ALA A 75 5.00 8.79 1.33
N ASP A 76 6.12 9.52 1.29
CA ASP A 76 7.41 9.01 0.79
C ASP A 76 7.95 7.88 1.67
N ARG A 77 7.92 8.07 3.00
CA ARG A 77 8.37 7.04 3.94
C ARG A 77 7.56 5.76 3.83
N GLU A 78 6.22 5.87 3.81
CA GLU A 78 5.35 4.69 3.83
C GLU A 78 5.35 3.95 2.49
N SER A 79 5.34 4.66 1.36
CA SER A 79 5.47 4.02 0.05
C SER A 79 6.82 3.35 -0.17
N ALA A 80 7.91 3.93 0.34
CA ALA A 80 9.24 3.32 0.27
C ALA A 80 9.33 2.04 1.11
N ARG A 81 8.75 2.03 2.32
CA ARG A 81 8.68 0.85 3.18
C ARG A 81 7.84 -0.26 2.54
N ALA A 82 6.68 0.09 1.99
CA ALA A 82 5.84 -0.87 1.27
C ALA A 82 6.59 -1.53 0.11
N LEU A 83 7.33 -0.75 -0.68
CA LEU A 83 8.13 -1.26 -1.79
C LEU A 83 9.26 -2.19 -1.29
N ALA A 84 9.95 -1.81 -0.22
CA ALA A 84 11.05 -2.61 0.34
C ALA A 84 10.59 -3.98 0.86
N LEU A 85 9.35 -4.09 1.35
CA LEU A 85 8.77 -5.37 1.81
C LEU A 85 8.55 -6.36 0.66
N LEU A 86 8.20 -5.85 -0.53
CA LEU A 86 7.90 -6.66 -1.71
C LEU A 86 9.05 -6.73 -2.73
N ALA A 87 10.19 -6.09 -2.44
CA ALA A 87 11.34 -6.09 -3.33
C ALA A 87 11.80 -7.53 -3.64
N PRO A 88 12.23 -7.82 -4.88
CA PRO A 88 12.76 -9.13 -5.25
C PRO A 88 13.82 -9.64 -4.26
N PRO A 89 13.84 -10.96 -3.95
CA PRO A 89 13.13 -12.03 -4.64
C PRO A 89 11.72 -12.34 -4.10
N ARG A 90 11.16 -11.52 -3.20
CA ARG A 90 10.04 -11.96 -2.36
C ARG A 90 8.71 -12.12 -3.11
N LEU A 91 8.20 -11.13 -3.84
CA LEU A 91 6.84 -11.20 -4.43
C LEU A 91 6.69 -10.26 -5.66
N PRO A 92 6.91 -10.75 -6.90
CA PRO A 92 6.90 -9.89 -8.09
C PRO A 92 5.52 -9.39 -8.55
N ILE A 93 4.41 -10.05 -8.19
CA ILE A 93 3.09 -9.85 -8.84
C ILE A 93 2.08 -9.08 -7.97
N ALA A 94 2.16 -9.16 -6.63
CA ALA A 94 1.26 -8.47 -5.69
C ALA A 94 1.61 -6.98 -5.49
N SER A 95 2.39 -6.41 -6.40
CA SER A 95 3.17 -5.19 -6.24
C SER A 95 2.58 -3.97 -6.95
N PHE A 96 1.58 -4.13 -7.82
CA PHE A 96 1.08 -3.02 -8.64
C PHE A 96 0.52 -1.83 -7.81
N PRO A 97 -0.31 -2.03 -6.77
CA PRO A 97 -0.77 -0.92 -5.93
C PRO A 97 0.39 -0.20 -5.22
N VAL A 98 1.41 -0.96 -4.80
CA VAL A 98 2.63 -0.45 -4.15
C VAL A 98 3.45 0.41 -5.11
N TRP A 99 3.66 -0.07 -6.32
CA TRP A 99 4.38 0.67 -7.37
C TRP A 99 3.63 1.93 -7.76
N ARG A 100 2.31 1.82 -7.94
CA ARG A 100 1.45 2.96 -8.28
C ARG A 100 1.50 4.05 -7.23
N VAL A 101 1.35 3.73 -5.93
CA VAL A 101 1.42 4.77 -4.89
C VAL A 101 2.81 5.37 -4.80
N ARG A 102 3.87 4.56 -4.93
CA ARG A 102 5.24 5.04 -4.90
C ARG A 102 5.53 6.00 -6.04
N ALA A 103 5.12 5.66 -7.26
CA ALA A 103 5.26 6.53 -8.43
C ALA A 103 4.49 7.85 -8.24
N ARG A 104 3.23 7.80 -7.78
CA ARG A 104 2.43 9.00 -7.47
C ARG A 104 3.13 9.91 -6.45
N VAL A 105 3.71 9.34 -5.40
CA VAL A 105 4.44 10.09 -4.39
C VAL A 105 5.73 10.70 -4.94
N LEU A 106 6.49 9.97 -5.75
CA LEU A 106 7.70 10.50 -6.40
C LEU A 106 7.37 11.69 -7.31
N LEU A 107 6.30 11.56 -8.12
CA LEU A 107 5.79 12.64 -8.98
C LEU A 107 5.35 13.86 -8.17
N ALA A 108 4.55 13.66 -7.10
CA ALA A 108 4.11 14.75 -6.22
C ALA A 108 5.26 15.49 -5.54
N ARG A 109 6.42 14.82 -5.39
CA ARG A 109 7.66 15.41 -4.83
C ARG A 109 8.58 16.01 -5.88
N GLY A 110 8.20 16.00 -7.15
CA GLY A 110 9.04 16.47 -8.27
C GLY A 110 10.24 15.56 -8.57
N LYS A 111 10.26 14.32 -8.07
CA LYS A 111 11.32 13.34 -8.33
C LYS A 111 11.03 12.57 -9.63
N LEU A 112 11.08 13.27 -10.77
CA LEU A 112 10.65 12.74 -12.07
C LEU A 112 11.48 11.54 -12.51
N ASP A 113 12.82 11.65 -12.51
CA ASP A 113 13.73 10.57 -12.94
C ASP A 113 13.52 9.29 -12.12
N ALA A 114 13.30 9.44 -10.81
CA ALA A 114 13.04 8.30 -9.93
C ALA A 114 11.67 7.66 -10.19
N ALA A 115 10.66 8.46 -10.56
CA ALA A 115 9.34 7.96 -10.92
C ALA A 115 9.38 7.20 -12.25
N GLU A 116 10.09 7.74 -13.23
CA GLU A 116 10.32 7.11 -14.54
C GLU A 116 11.01 5.75 -14.38
N ALA A 117 12.16 5.72 -13.70
CA ALA A 117 12.90 4.48 -13.47
C ALA A 117 12.05 3.40 -12.76
N LEU A 118 11.20 3.81 -11.80
CA LEU A 118 10.31 2.88 -11.11
C LEU A 118 9.22 2.31 -12.03
N ILE A 119 8.63 3.16 -12.87
CA ILE A 119 7.59 2.74 -13.83
C ILE A 119 8.19 1.81 -14.88
N GLU A 120 9.36 2.13 -15.41
CA GLU A 120 10.08 1.31 -16.38
C GLU A 120 10.40 -0.07 -15.81
N GLU A 121 10.95 -0.13 -14.60
CA GLU A 121 11.25 -1.39 -13.93
C GLU A 121 9.97 -2.21 -13.70
N GLY A 122 8.88 -1.55 -13.30
CA GLY A 122 7.60 -2.20 -13.12
C GLY A 122 7.03 -2.79 -14.42
N LEU A 123 7.11 -2.05 -15.52
CA LEU A 123 6.70 -2.51 -16.85
C LEU A 123 7.57 -3.68 -17.32
N ARG A 124 8.89 -3.59 -17.11
CA ARG A 124 9.83 -4.67 -17.45
C ARG A 124 9.48 -5.97 -16.72
N LEU A 125 9.18 -5.90 -15.42
CA LEU A 125 8.76 -7.05 -14.62
C LEU A 125 7.39 -7.59 -15.06
N ALA A 126 6.43 -6.72 -15.39
CA ALA A 126 5.12 -7.13 -15.87
C ALA A 126 5.20 -7.88 -17.22
N ARG A 127 6.05 -7.41 -18.15
CA ARG A 127 6.33 -8.11 -19.42
C ARG A 127 7.00 -9.46 -19.18
N ALA A 128 8.03 -9.51 -18.33
CA ALA A 128 8.72 -10.75 -17.99
C ALA A 128 7.78 -11.79 -17.34
N GLY A 129 6.78 -11.34 -16.59
CA GLY A 129 5.73 -12.18 -16.00
C GLY A 129 4.55 -12.53 -16.91
N GLY A 130 4.51 -12.01 -18.15
CA GLY A 130 3.42 -12.28 -19.11
C GLY A 130 2.12 -11.50 -18.88
N PHE A 131 2.14 -10.44 -18.06
CA PHE A 131 0.96 -9.63 -17.75
C PHE A 131 0.68 -8.52 -18.77
N VAL A 132 1.66 -8.20 -19.62
CA VAL A 132 1.55 -7.16 -20.65
C VAL A 132 2.26 -7.68 -21.90
N ALA A 133 1.57 -7.65 -23.04
CA ALA A 133 2.11 -8.02 -24.35
C ALA A 133 3.02 -6.92 -24.92
#